data_AF-A0A2I0P369-F1
#
_entry.id   AF-A0A2I0P369-F1
#
_cell.length_a   1.000
_cell.length_b   1.000
_cell.length_c   1.000
_cell.angle_alpha   90.00
_cell.angle_beta   90.00
_cell.angle_gamma   90.00
#
_symmetry.space_group_name_H-M   'P 1'
#
loop_
_entity.id
_entity.type
_entity.pdbx_description
1 polymer ?
#
loop_
_entity_poly.entity_id
_entity_poly.type
_entity_poly.pdbx_seq_one_letter_code
_entity_poly.pdbx_strand_id
1 'polypeptide(L)'
;MILHGRGISRGTGSGPLLIGPDPISFLSGVDPETGIVTEKGHPLEGKDISGTVLAFEYGKGSTVGSYILYALSRSGHAPAAIINTETETIIAVGAIMAKIPMVDRLGLPLSDLPAGKIVQVNGAEGTVIIE
;
A
#
# COMPACT_ATOMS: atom_id res chain seq x y z
N MET A 1 -5.37 17.44 -7.19
CA MET A 1 -6.33 16.56 -7.88
C MET A 1 -6.96 15.62 -6.86
N ILE A 2 -8.25 15.29 -6.96
CA ILE A 2 -8.93 14.33 -6.07
C ILE A 2 -9.43 13.16 -6.91
N LEU A 3 -9.12 11.94 -6.47
CA LEU A 3 -9.55 10.69 -7.06
C LEU A 3 -10.47 9.95 -6.08
N HIS A 4 -11.42 9.22 -6.63
CA HIS A 4 -12.39 8.43 -5.86
C HIS A 4 -12.24 6.95 -6.19
N GLY A 5 -12.28 6.12 -5.16
CA GLY A 5 -12.32 4.67 -5.25
C GLY A 5 -13.18 4.09 -4.14
N ARG A 6 -12.91 2.83 -3.78
CA ARG A 6 -13.57 2.13 -2.70
C ARG A 6 -12.67 2.12 -1.46
N GLY A 7 -13.18 2.65 -0.35
CA GLY A 7 -12.52 2.58 0.94
C GLY A 7 -12.52 1.17 1.51
N ILE A 8 -11.36 0.69 1.97
CA ILE A 8 -11.18 -0.67 2.50
C ILE A 8 -10.84 -0.65 3.99
N SER A 9 -9.82 0.13 4.37
CA SER A 9 -9.36 0.27 5.75
C SER A 9 -9.43 1.73 6.16
N ARG A 10 -10.11 2.02 7.26
CA ARG A 10 -10.41 3.39 7.70
C ARG A 10 -9.15 4.10 8.21
N GLY A 11 -9.21 5.43 8.21
CA GLY A 11 -8.15 6.30 8.66
C GLY A 11 -7.64 7.18 7.52
N THR A 12 -6.65 8.02 7.84
CA THR A 12 -6.01 8.93 6.89
C THR A 12 -4.50 8.79 6.99
N GLY A 13 -3.85 8.69 5.84
CA GLY A 13 -2.39 8.57 5.74
C GLY A 13 -1.87 9.47 4.64
N SER A 14 -0.71 10.06 4.85
CA SER A 14 -0.06 10.90 3.85
C SER A 14 1.44 10.64 3.81
N GLY A 15 2.00 10.69 2.61
CA GLY A 15 3.41 10.42 2.37
C GLY A 15 3.75 10.50 0.89
N PRO A 16 5.04 10.33 0.55
CA PRO A 16 5.47 10.24 -0.84
C PRO A 16 4.86 9.00 -1.51
N LEU A 17 4.32 9.19 -2.71
CA LEU A 17 3.75 8.11 -3.51
C LEU A 17 4.85 7.21 -4.07
N LEU A 18 4.85 5.96 -3.62
CA LEU A 18 5.73 4.90 -4.11
C LEU A 18 4.91 3.92 -4.95
N ILE A 19 5.16 3.87 -6.25
CA ILE A 19 4.38 3.05 -7.20
C ILE A 19 5.20 1.83 -7.58
N GLY A 20 4.70 0.64 -7.22
CA GLY A 20 5.12 -0.64 -7.76
C GLY A 20 3.95 -1.22 -8.54
N PRO A 21 3.86 -1.00 -9.86
CA PRO A 21 2.66 -1.39 -10.63
C PRO A 21 2.44 -2.91 -10.68
N ASP A 22 3.42 -3.71 -10.26
CA ASP A 22 3.31 -5.16 -10.22
C ASP A 22 2.71 -5.65 -8.88
N PRO A 23 2.22 -6.90 -8.83
CA PRO A 23 1.74 -7.49 -7.59
C PRO A 23 2.88 -7.69 -6.58
N ILE A 24 2.62 -7.38 -5.30
CA ILE A 24 3.61 -7.49 -4.20
C ILE A 24 3.30 -8.69 -3.31
N SER A 25 4.32 -9.51 -3.01
CA SER A 25 4.24 -10.50 -1.93
C SER A 25 4.70 -9.86 -0.62
N PHE A 26 3.78 -9.57 0.31
CA PHE A 26 4.21 -9.13 1.64
C PHE A 26 4.91 -10.25 2.43
N LEU A 27 4.56 -11.51 2.18
CA LEU A 27 5.15 -12.64 2.92
C LEU A 27 6.63 -12.86 2.60
N SER A 28 7.02 -12.73 1.33
CA SER A 28 8.36 -13.07 0.85
C SER A 28 9.10 -11.90 0.20
N GLY A 29 8.40 -10.78 0.01
CA GLY A 29 8.88 -9.65 -0.78
C GLY A 29 9.10 -8.38 0.01
N VAL A 30 8.81 -8.36 1.31
CA VAL A 30 9.08 -7.21 2.19
C VAL A 30 9.67 -7.73 3.50
N ASP A 31 10.78 -7.13 3.92
CA ASP A 31 11.38 -7.39 5.23
C ASP A 31 10.61 -6.62 6.32
N PRO A 32 9.95 -7.31 7.28
CA PRO A 32 9.16 -6.68 8.33
C PRO A 32 9.97 -5.83 9.31
N GLU A 33 11.28 -6.06 9.41
CA GLU A 33 12.16 -5.35 10.34
C GLU A 33 12.77 -4.08 9.75
N THR A 34 12.71 -3.92 8.42
CA THR A 34 13.33 -2.77 7.73
C THR A 34 12.38 -2.03 6.80
N GLY A 35 11.24 -2.62 6.40
CA GLY A 35 10.34 -2.04 5.40
C GLY A 35 10.89 -2.12 3.96
N ILE A 36 12.05 -2.76 3.76
CA ILE A 36 12.67 -2.87 2.44
C ILE A 36 11.98 -3.97 1.63
N VAL A 37 11.63 -3.66 0.38
CA VAL A 37 11.17 -4.65 -0.59
C VAL A 37 12.34 -5.52 -1.02
N THR A 38 12.30 -6.81 -0.71
CA THR A 38 13.35 -7.80 -0.98
C THR A 38 13.04 -8.70 -2.18
N GLU A 39 11.88 -8.50 -2.81
CA GLU A 39 11.46 -9.33 -3.93
C GLU A 39 12.30 -9.07 -5.18
N LYS A 40 13.06 -10.09 -5.61
CA LYS A 40 13.96 -9.97 -6.76
C LYS A 40 13.18 -9.71 -8.05
N GLY A 41 13.62 -8.70 -8.80
CA GLY A 41 13.03 -8.32 -10.09
C GLY A 41 11.73 -7.51 -9.95
N HIS A 42 11.26 -7.23 -8.74
CA HIS A 42 10.13 -6.34 -8.54
C HIS A 42 10.57 -4.88 -8.79
N PRO A 43 9.73 -4.01 -9.38
CA PRO A 43 10.07 -2.61 -9.65
C PRO A 43 10.48 -1.81 -8.39
N LEU A 44 10.04 -2.26 -7.22
CA LEU A 44 10.38 -1.67 -5.92
C LEU A 44 11.54 -2.35 -5.19
N GLU A 45 12.23 -3.33 -5.79
CA GLU A 45 13.36 -4.02 -5.14
C GLU A 45 14.37 -3.02 -4.54
N GLY A 46 14.69 -3.18 -3.26
CA GLY A 46 15.60 -2.32 -2.51
C GLY A 46 15.00 -0.98 -2.04
N LYS A 47 13.70 -0.73 -2.26
CA LYS A 47 13.02 0.47 -1.75
C LYS A 47 12.43 0.23 -0.38
N ASP A 48 12.52 1.24 0.47
CA ASP A 48 11.85 1.29 1.77
C ASP A 48 10.42 1.84 1.60
N ILE A 49 9.42 1.10 2.12
CA ILE A 49 8.01 1.48 2.05
C ILE A 49 7.55 2.28 3.28
N SER A 50 8.39 2.39 4.31
CA SER A 50 8.05 3.03 5.58
C SER A 50 7.58 4.47 5.39
N GLY A 51 6.38 4.78 5.88
CA GLY A 51 5.78 6.12 5.77
C GLY A 51 5.39 6.56 4.35
N THR A 52 5.54 5.70 3.34
CA THR A 52 5.13 6.00 1.96
C THR A 52 3.62 5.80 1.77
N VAL A 53 3.05 6.40 0.73
CA VAL A 53 1.79 5.93 0.17
C VAL A 53 2.15 4.87 -0.86
N LEU A 54 1.96 3.60 -0.50
CA LEU A 54 2.35 2.46 -1.34
C LEU A 54 1.22 2.10 -2.31
N ALA A 55 1.49 2.23 -3.60
CA ALA A 55 0.55 1.89 -4.67
C ALA A 55 1.02 0.65 -5.43
N PHE A 56 0.18 -0.40 -5.51
CA PHE A 56 0.47 -1.64 -6.23
C PHE A 56 -0.80 -2.34 -6.71
N GLU A 57 -0.70 -3.27 -7.67
CA GLU A 57 -1.87 -3.85 -8.31
C GLU A 57 -2.77 -4.65 -7.36
N TYR A 58 -2.26 -5.77 -6.86
CA TYR A 58 -2.90 -6.68 -5.90
C TYR A 58 -1.81 -7.43 -5.10
N GLY A 59 -2.19 -8.15 -4.05
CA GLY A 59 -1.25 -8.99 -3.30
C GLY A 59 -0.91 -10.27 -4.07
N LYS A 60 0.26 -10.88 -3.83
CA LYS A 60 0.50 -12.25 -4.33
C LYS A 60 0.96 -13.19 -3.24
N GLY A 61 0.72 -14.49 -3.45
CA GLY A 61 1.22 -15.57 -2.59
C GLY A 61 0.67 -15.59 -1.16
N SER A 62 -0.49 -14.96 -0.91
CA SER A 62 -0.89 -14.61 0.44
C SER A 62 -1.86 -15.60 1.06
N THR A 63 -1.35 -16.60 1.79
CA THR A 63 -2.12 -17.30 2.84
C THR A 63 -1.93 -16.60 4.20
N VAL A 64 -0.81 -15.88 4.39
CA VAL A 64 -0.37 -15.28 5.68
C VAL A 64 0.08 -13.81 5.55
N GLY A 65 -0.07 -13.18 4.38
CA GLY A 65 0.43 -11.82 4.11
C GLY A 65 -0.13 -10.73 5.04
N SER A 66 -1.30 -10.96 5.65
CA SER A 66 -1.91 -10.05 6.62
C SER A 66 -1.05 -9.81 7.87
N TYR A 67 -0.31 -10.82 8.32
CA TYR A 67 0.53 -10.71 9.51
C TYR A 67 1.80 -9.89 9.28
N ILE A 68 2.31 -9.83 8.04
CA ILE A 68 3.48 -9.02 7.73
C ILE A 68 3.14 -7.54 7.74
N LEU A 69 1.99 -7.13 7.17
CA LEU A 69 1.51 -5.74 7.30
C LEU A 69 1.35 -5.33 8.77
N TYR A 70 0.83 -6.24 9.61
CA TYR A 70 0.75 -6.01 11.05
C TYR A 70 2.14 -5.90 11.70
N ALA A 71 3.09 -6.78 11.36
CA ALA A 71 4.46 -6.74 11.86
C ALA A 71 5.16 -5.43 11.50
N LEU A 72 5.09 -5.01 10.23
CA LEU A 72 5.59 -3.72 9.74
C LEU A 72 5.03 -2.53 10.54
N SER A 73 3.72 -2.55 10.83
CA SER A 73 3.10 -1.49 11.64
C SER A 73 3.63 -1.50 13.07
N ARG A 74 3.83 -2.68 13.65
CA ARG A 74 4.39 -2.84 15.01
C ARG A 74 5.87 -2.47 15.10
N SER A 75 6.64 -2.67 14.03
CA SER A 75 8.06 -2.32 13.96
C SER A 75 8.32 -0.88 13.52
N GLY A 76 7.28 -0.14 13.10
CA GLY A 76 7.40 1.25 12.65
C GLY A 76 7.77 1.41 11.18
N HIS A 77 7.73 0.32 10.40
CA HIS A 77 8.12 0.26 9.00
C HIS A 77 6.92 0.11 8.03
N ALA A 78 5.71 0.33 8.52
CA ALA A 78 4.52 0.28 7.67
C ALA A 78 4.43 1.48 6.72
N PRO A 79 3.80 1.30 5.55
CA PRO A 79 3.40 2.44 4.73
C PRO A 79 2.38 3.30 5.47
N ALA A 80 2.38 4.60 5.18
CA ALA A 80 1.40 5.55 5.72
C ALA A 80 -0.02 5.27 5.20
N ALA A 81 -0.13 4.79 3.96
CA ALA A 81 -1.38 4.32 3.36
C ALA A 81 -1.12 3.36 2.19
N ILE A 82 -2.15 2.62 1.79
CA ILE A 82 -2.09 1.70 0.63
C ILE A 82 -3.12 2.10 -0.43
N ILE A 83 -2.71 2.03 -1.69
CA ILE A 83 -3.58 2.14 -2.86
C ILE A 83 -3.46 0.85 -3.68
N ASN A 84 -4.59 0.20 -3.99
CA ASN A 84 -4.61 -0.92 -4.93
C ASN A 84 -5.40 -0.65 -6.20
N THR A 85 -5.05 -1.36 -7.28
CA THR A 85 -5.97 -1.52 -8.41
C THR A 85 -7.19 -2.29 -7.93
N GLU A 86 -6.97 -3.46 -7.33
CA GLU A 86 -8.02 -4.26 -6.70
C GLU A 86 -7.45 -5.02 -5.51
N THR A 87 -8.07 -4.83 -4.35
CA THR A 87 -7.60 -5.45 -3.11
C THR A 87 -8.19 -6.85 -2.93
N GLU A 88 -7.33 -7.78 -2.50
CA GLU A 88 -7.71 -9.09 -2.01
C GLU A 88 -8.00 -9.08 -0.50
N THR A 89 -8.88 -9.99 -0.04
CA THR A 89 -9.33 -10.09 1.35
C THR A 89 -8.18 -10.15 2.36
N ILE A 90 -7.08 -10.85 2.04
CA ILE A 90 -5.98 -11.05 3.00
C ILE A 90 -5.16 -9.78 3.20
N ILE A 91 -4.93 -9.01 2.13
CA ILE A 91 -4.29 -7.68 2.24
C ILE A 91 -5.21 -6.71 2.97
N ALA A 92 -6.52 -6.72 2.67
CA ALA A 92 -7.50 -5.90 3.38
C ALA A 92 -7.49 -6.18 4.89
N VAL A 93 -7.51 -7.45 5.29
CA VAL A 93 -7.45 -7.86 6.71
C VAL A 93 -6.15 -7.37 7.34
N GLY A 94 -5.00 -7.52 6.66
CA GLY A 94 -3.72 -7.01 7.12
C GLY A 94 -3.71 -5.50 7.34
N ALA A 95 -4.20 -4.73 6.37
CA ALA A 95 -4.30 -3.28 6.46
C ALA A 95 -5.21 -2.84 7.61
N ILE A 96 -6.37 -3.49 7.79
CA ILE A 96 -7.30 -3.22 8.89
C ILE A 96 -6.66 -3.52 10.25
N MET A 97 -6.02 -4.68 10.41
CA MET A 97 -5.32 -5.05 11.65
C MET A 97 -4.17 -4.11 11.98
N ALA A 98 -3.43 -3.68 10.96
CA ALA A 98 -2.30 -2.77 11.05
C ALA A 98 -2.72 -1.29 11.19
N LYS A 99 -4.02 -0.99 11.09
CA LYS A 99 -4.59 0.37 11.04
C LYS A 99 -3.99 1.23 9.93
N ILE A 100 -3.66 0.62 8.81
CA ILE A 100 -3.15 1.29 7.62
C ILE A 100 -4.34 1.69 6.75
N PRO A 101 -4.55 2.99 6.48
CA PRO A 101 -5.59 3.47 5.57
C PRO A 101 -5.45 2.87 4.18
N MET A 102 -6.56 2.46 3.58
CA MET A 102 -6.51 1.76 2.29
C MET A 102 -7.69 2.11 1.39
N VAL A 103 -7.39 2.35 0.11
CA VAL A 103 -8.37 2.57 -0.97
C VAL A 103 -8.00 1.69 -2.16
N ASP A 104 -9.00 1.15 -2.86
CA ASP A 104 -8.79 0.48 -4.15
C ASP A 104 -9.72 1.00 -5.25
N ARG A 105 -9.54 0.53 -6.48
CA ARG A 105 -10.42 0.83 -7.62
C ARG A 105 -10.60 2.33 -7.91
N LEU A 106 -9.50 3.07 -8.06
CA LEU A 106 -9.50 4.52 -8.37
C LEU A 106 -10.05 4.89 -9.76
N GLY A 107 -10.39 3.90 -10.60
CA GLY A 107 -10.91 4.13 -11.95
C GLY A 107 -9.85 4.55 -12.98
N LEU A 108 -8.57 4.47 -12.65
CA LEU A 108 -7.44 4.71 -13.55
C LEU A 108 -6.26 3.78 -13.24
N PRO A 109 -5.38 3.49 -14.21
CA PRO A 109 -4.18 2.69 -14.02
C PRO A 109 -3.22 3.35 -13.02
N LEU A 110 -2.62 2.56 -12.11
CA LEU A 110 -1.67 3.11 -11.12
C LEU A 110 -0.46 3.82 -11.76
N SER A 111 -0.10 3.45 -13.00
CA SER A 111 0.95 4.11 -13.80
C SER A 111 0.69 5.58 -14.08
N ASP A 112 -0.59 6.00 -14.04
CA ASP A 112 -1.00 7.36 -14.36
C ASP A 112 -0.96 8.26 -13.12
N LEU A 113 -0.69 7.68 -11.94
CA LEU A 113 -0.47 8.45 -10.72
C LEU A 113 0.92 9.10 -10.75
N PRO A 114 1.06 10.35 -10.25
CA PRO A 114 2.32 11.07 -10.31
C PRO A 114 3.27 10.59 -9.20
N ALA A 115 4.16 9.65 -9.54
CA ALA A 115 5.17 9.10 -8.63
C ALA A 115 6.00 10.18 -7.92
N GLY A 116 6.35 9.93 -6.66
CA GLY A 116 7.19 10.84 -5.85
C GLY A 116 6.48 12.07 -5.30
N LYS A 117 5.24 12.34 -5.71
CA LYS A 117 4.43 13.40 -5.10
C LYS A 117 3.91 13.01 -3.72
N ILE A 118 3.63 14.01 -2.88
CA ILE A 118 2.91 13.79 -1.65
C ILE A 118 1.44 13.52 -1.99
N VAL A 119 0.94 12.42 -1.44
CA VAL A 119 -0.44 11.97 -1.62
C VAL A 119 -1.04 11.79 -0.23
N GLN A 120 -2.32 12.12 -0.10
CA GLN A 120 -3.12 11.82 1.07
C GLN A 120 -4.23 10.83 0.69
N VAL A 121 -4.36 9.78 1.48
CA VAL A 121 -5.38 8.74 1.30
C VAL A 121 -6.33 8.78 2.49
N ASN A 122 -7.63 8.80 2.22
CA ASN A 122 -8.68 8.61 3.22
C ASN A 122 -9.44 7.32 2.91
N GLY A 123 -9.13 6.27 3.66
CA GLY A 123 -9.76 4.97 3.46
C GLY A 123 -11.17 4.85 4.03
N ALA A 124 -11.66 5.85 4.78
CA ALA A 124 -13.06 5.91 5.20
C ALA A 124 -13.96 6.52 4.11
N GLU A 125 -13.48 7.54 3.39
CA GLU A 125 -14.21 8.19 2.30
C GLU A 125 -13.92 7.59 0.92
N GLY A 126 -12.88 6.76 0.81
CA GLY A 126 -12.46 6.21 -0.49
C GLY A 126 -11.80 7.26 -1.38
N THR A 127 -11.09 8.23 -0.80
CA THR A 127 -10.51 9.35 -1.56
C THR A 127 -8.99 9.35 -1.53
N VAL A 128 -8.40 9.81 -2.63
CA VAL A 128 -6.96 10.03 -2.79
C VAL A 128 -6.75 11.45 -3.30
N ILE A 129 -6.06 12.27 -2.51
CA ILE A 129 -5.76 13.67 -2.82
C ILE A 129 -4.29 13.76 -3.19
N ILE A 130 -4.03 14.30 -4.37
CA ILE A 130 -2.68 14.49 -4.91
C ILE A 130 -2.44 15.99 -5.02
N GLU A 131 -1.39 16.49 -4.38
CA GLU A 131 -0.98 17.89 -4.43
C GLU A 131 -0.25 18.26 -5.74
#